data_AF-A0A6P0MEF4-F1
#
_entry.id   AF-A0A6P0MEF4-F1
#
_cell.length_a   1.000
_cell.length_b   1.000
_cell.length_c   1.000
_cell.angle_alpha   90.00
_cell.angle_beta   90.00
_cell.angle_gamma   90.00
#
_symmetry.space_group_name_H-M   'P 1'
#
loop_
_entity.id
_entity.type
_entity.pdbx_description
1 polymer ?
#
loop_
_entity_poly.entity_id
_entity_poly.type
_entity_poly.pdbx_seq_one_letter_code
_entity_poly.pdbx_strand_id
1 'polypeptide(L)' 'MLFEFYPQMQLSKFVNSLKTVTSRLIRKQFEDKLPVAHRRRHVFWNESYFIASCCGVTVDVLKKYVENQGKA' A
#
# COMPACT_ATOMS: atom_id res chain seq x y z
N MET A 1 -3.28 6.77 0.93
CA MET A 1 -2.84 6.22 -0.37
C MET A 1 -3.94 5.35 -0.89
N LEU A 2 -4.38 5.54 -2.14
CA LEU A 2 -5.30 4.66 -2.84
C LEU A 2 -4.54 4.00 -3.98
N PHE A 3 -4.66 2.69 -4.14
CA PHE A 3 -3.96 1.94 -5.17
C PHE A 3 -4.78 0.69 -5.55
N GLU A 4 -4.62 0.27 -6.80
CA GLU A 4 -5.12 -1.00 -7.29
C GLU A 4 -4.04 -2.08 -7.13
N PHE A 5 -4.44 -3.31 -6.89
CA PHE A 5 -3.52 -4.42 -6.71
C PHE A 5 -4.08 -5.73 -7.23
N TYR A 6 -3.19 -6.64 -7.60
CA TYR A 6 -3.55 -7.98 -7.98
C TYR A 6 -3.98 -8.83 -6.76
N PRO A 7 -5.02 -9.67 -6.86
CA PRO A 7 -5.50 -10.48 -5.74
C PRO A 7 -4.44 -11.40 -5.10
N GLN A 8 -3.47 -11.87 -5.88
CA GLN A 8 -2.37 -12.72 -5.42
C GLN A 8 -1.28 -11.95 -4.63
N MET A 9 -1.36 -10.61 -4.56
CA MET A 9 -0.34 -9.80 -3.91
C MET A 9 -0.49 -9.83 -2.38
N GLN A 10 0.61 -10.11 -1.69
CA GLN A 10 0.65 -10.03 -0.22
C GLN A 10 0.78 -8.56 0.22
N LEU A 11 -0.35 -7.96 0.59
CA LEU A 11 -0.43 -6.54 0.99
C LEU A 11 0.51 -6.18 2.15
N SER A 12 0.71 -7.08 3.10
CA SER A 12 1.64 -6.88 4.23
C SER A 12 3.09 -6.70 3.75
N LYS A 13 3.56 -7.55 2.84
CA LYS A 13 4.89 -7.43 2.23
C LYS A 13 5.03 -6.17 1.39
N PHE A 14 3.98 -5.82 0.65
CA PHE A 14 3.96 -4.60 -0.16
C PHE A 14 4.12 -3.35 0.71
N VAL A 15 3.31 -3.21 1.77
CA VAL A 15 3.38 -2.06 2.68
C VAL A 15 4.73 -2.01 3.41
N ASN A 16 5.25 -3.15 3.86
CA ASN A 16 6.57 -3.22 4.51
C ASN A 16 7.70 -2.79 3.57
N SER A 17 7.67 -3.26 2.32
CA SER A 17 8.63 -2.84 1.29
C SER A 17 8.54 -1.35 1.04
N LEU A 18 7.33 -0.82 0.86
CA LEU A 18 7.10 0.60 0.63
C LEU A 18 7.65 1.44 1.78
N LYS A 19 7.30 1.12 3.03
CA LYS A 19 7.81 1.82 4.24
C LYS A 19 9.34 1.74 4.32
N THR A 20 9.93 0.60 4.03
CA THR A 20 11.39 0.40 4.09
C THR A 20 12.11 1.22 3.02
N VAL A 21 11.67 1.12 1.76
CA VAL A 21 12.29 1.81 0.63
C VAL A 21 12.14 3.32 0.80
N THR A 22 10.94 3.80 1.14
CA THR A 22 10.69 5.24 1.34
C THR A 22 11.48 5.79 2.52
N SER A 23 11.56 5.08 3.65
CA SER A 23 12.39 5.47 4.80
C SER A 23 13.85 5.71 4.39
N ARG A 24 14.43 4.75 3.63
CA ARG A 24 15.80 4.84 3.16
C ARG A 24 16.00 5.99 2.17
N LEU A 25 15.09 6.15 1.21
CA LEU A 25 15.19 7.20 0.19
C LEU A 25 15.02 8.60 0.78
N ILE A 26 14.06 8.79 1.69
CA ILE A 26 13.81 10.08 2.35
C ILE A 26 15.04 10.50 3.14
N ARG A 27 15.63 9.59 3.91
CA ARG A 27 16.86 9.87 4.65
C ARG A 27 18.00 10.23 3.73
N LYS A 28 18.20 9.47 2.64
CA LYS A 28 19.28 9.73 1.68
C LYS A 28 19.14 11.07 0.96
N GLN A 29 17.93 11.46 0.59
CA GLN A 29 17.68 12.64 -0.26
C GLN A 29 17.47 13.93 0.54
N PHE A 30 17.04 13.84 1.80
CA PHE A 30 16.60 14.98 2.59
C PHE A 30 17.24 15.04 3.98
N GLU A 31 18.37 14.36 4.21
CA GLU A 31 19.04 14.27 5.51
C GLU A 31 19.14 15.63 6.22
N ASP A 32 19.63 16.65 5.50
CA ASP A 32 19.85 18.00 6.01
C ASP A 32 18.57 18.76 6.35
N LYS A 33 17.44 18.38 5.74
CA LYS A 33 16.12 19.00 5.93
C LYS A 33 15.29 18.28 6.98
N LEU A 34 15.68 17.06 7.38
CA LEU A 34 14.94 16.31 8.40
C LEU A 34 15.14 16.92 9.79
N PRO A 35 14.12 16.95 10.66
CA PRO A 35 14.29 17.31 12.05
C PRO A 35 15.31 16.40 12.76
N VAL A 36 16.07 16.95 13.71
CA VAL A 36 17.10 16.21 14.47
C VAL A 36 16.51 14.94 15.12
N ALA A 37 15.27 15.00 15.61
CA ALA A 37 14.56 13.86 16.18
C ALA A 37 14.39 12.69 15.18
N HIS A 38 14.16 12.98 13.90
CA HIS A 38 14.01 11.94 12.86
C HIS A 38 15.37 11.39 12.41
N ARG A 39 16.43 12.22 12.40
CA ARG A 39 17.79 11.76 12.11
C ARG A 39 18.29 10.77 13.17
N ARG A 40 18.02 11.05 14.44
CA ARG A 40 18.44 10.22 15.58
C ARG A 40 17.64 8.92 15.74
N ARG A 41 16.39 8.86 15.28
CA ARG A 41 15.59 7.63 15.35
C ARG A 41 16.05 6.62 14.30
N HIS A 42 16.10 5.34 14.68
CA HIS A 42 16.42 4.24 13.77
C HIS A 42 15.30 3.91 12.78
N VAL A 43 14.04 4.24 13.12
CA VAL A 43 12.86 4.04 12.28
C VAL A 43 12.26 5.37 11.86
N PHE A 44 11.82 5.46 10.59
CA PHE A 44 11.18 6.67 10.05
C PHE A 44 9.66 6.62 10.17
N TRP A 45 9.07 5.49 9.82
CA TRP A 45 7.63 5.25 9.95
C TRP A 45 7.32 4.49 11.24
N ASN A 46 6.11 4.67 11.77
CA ASN A 46 5.56 3.77 12.80
C ASN A 46 5.53 2.33 12.25
N GLU A 47 5.70 1.31 13.08
CA GLU A 47 5.62 -0.10 12.69
C GLU A 47 4.22 -0.50 12.19
N SER A 48 3.16 0.06 12.77
CA SER A 48 1.78 -0.22 12.37
C SER A 48 1.43 0.35 10.99
N TYR A 49 0.39 -0.21 10.37
CA TYR A 49 -0.24 0.31 9.15
C TYR A 49 -1.72 -0.08 9.14
N PHE A 50 -2.53 0.65 8.36
CA PHE A 50 -3.96 0.40 8.19
C PHE A 50 -4.29 0.23 6.72
N ILE A 51 -5.13 -0.76 6.39
CA ILE A 51 -5.61 -1.04 5.04
C ILE A 51 -7.11 -1.30 5.14
N ALA A 52 -7.87 -0.64 4.27
CA ALA A 52 -9.28 -0.91 4.08
C ALA A 52 -9.57 -0.99 2.57
N SER A 53 -10.51 -1.83 2.18
CA SER A 53 -10.99 -1.88 0.82
C SER A 53 -11.95 -0.72 0.57
N CYS A 54 -11.75 -0.02 -0.54
CA CYS A 54 -12.72 0.96 -1.06
C CYS A 54 -13.59 0.25 -2.10
N CYS A 55 -14.42 -0.71 -1.68
CA CYS A 55 -15.27 -1.44 -2.62
C CYS A 55 -16.60 -0.71 -2.82
N GLY A 56 -16.90 -0.39 -4.08
CA GLY A 56 -18.19 0.10 -4.56
C GLY A 56 -18.60 -0.66 -5.82
N VAL A 57 -18.65 -1.99 -5.75
CA VAL A 57 -19.08 -2.82 -6.89
C VAL A 57 -20.60 -2.89 -6.89
N THR A 58 -21.23 -2.41 -7.96
CA THR A 58 -22.68 -2.52 -8.17
C THR A 58 -23.09 -3.95 -8.47
N VAL A 59 -24.30 -4.35 -8.06
CA VAL A 59 -24.86 -5.70 -8.31
C VAL A 59 -24.82 -6.07 -9.81
N ASP A 60 -25.01 -5.10 -10.71
CA ASP A 60 -24.94 -5.31 -12.16
C ASP A 60 -23.58 -5.82 -12.66
N VAL A 61 -22.49 -5.35 -12.04
CA VAL A 61 -21.12 -5.79 -12.39
C VAL A 61 -20.89 -7.22 -11.95
N LEU A 62 -21.38 -7.60 -10.77
CA LEU A 62 -21.34 -8.98 -10.28
C LEU A 62 -22.19 -9.91 -11.16
N LYS A 63 -23.40 -9.48 -11.54
CA LYS A 63 -24.29 -10.26 -12.41
C LYS A 63 -23.65 -10.55 -13.77
N LYS A 64 -23.09 -9.52 -14.43
CA LYS A 64 -22.35 -9.68 -15.69
C LYS A 64 -21.15 -10.62 -15.56
N TYR A 65 -20.42 -10.57 -14.45
CA TYR A 65 -19.30 -11.47 -14.20
C TYR A 65 -19.76 -12.94 -14.18
N VAL A 66 -20.82 -13.26 -13.43
CA VAL A 66 -21.36 -14.63 -13.33
C VAL A 66 -21.93 -15.14 -14.66
N GLU A 67 -22.71 -14.32 -15.36
CA GLU A 67 -23.29 -14.68 -16.67
C GLU A 67 -22.23 -14.99 -17.73
N ASN A 68 -21.06 -14.33 -17.65
CA ASN A 68 -19.95 -14.57 -18.57
C ASN A 68 -19.08 -15.78 -18.19
N GLN A 69 -19.14 -16.28 -16.95
CA GLN A 69 -18.34 -17.45 -16.54
C GLN A 69 -18.83 -18.77 -17.18
N GLY A 70 -20.11 -18.87 -17.55
CA GLY A 70 -20.70 -20.06 -18.16
C GLY A 70 -20.65 -20.13 -19.68
N LYS A 71 -20.03 -19.15 -20.36
CA LYS A 71 -19.91 -19.08 -21.83
C LYS A 71 -18.56 -19.59 -22.35
N ALA A 72 -17.88 -20.45 -21.60
CA ALA A 72 -16.66 -21.13 -22.02
C ALA A 72 -16.97 -22.33 -22.92
#